data_AF-A0A7X2PLM0-F1
#
_entry.id   AF-A0A7X2PLM0-F1
#
_cell.length_a   1.000
_cell.length_b   1.000
_cell.length_c   1.000
_cell.angle_alpha   90.00
_cell.angle_beta   90.00
_cell.angle_gamma   90.00
#
_symmetry.space_group_name_H-M   'P 1'
#
loop_
_entity.id
_entity.type
_entity.pdbx_description
1 polymer ?
#
loop_
_entity_poly.entity_id
_entity_poly.type
_entity_poly.pdbx_seq_one_letter_code
_entity_poly.pdbx_strand_id
1 'polypeptide(L)'
;MRARFLVLLLSAALCCFAQPFQGGKRAQGQKRTAVDRWNGMSPEDRERALQRLPPERRKRLQTQIERYNNMPDEERGRLRRHYDQFQRMPPEKQARARELFKELSELSPERRRTLRRETEALRALSESGRNARFESESFKTRFSEPEQKLIRRLGNLAISEPQ
;
A
#
# COMPACT_ATOMS: atom_id res chain seq x y z
N MET A 1 18.62 1.06 4.21
CA MET A 1 17.77 0.36 3.21
C MET A 1 16.47 1.13 2.97
N ARG A 2 16.17 1.49 1.72
CA ARG A 2 15.01 2.35 1.38
C ARG A 2 13.75 1.49 1.15
N ALA A 3 12.95 1.29 2.20
CA ALA A 3 11.62 0.68 2.11
C ALA A 3 10.67 1.56 1.27
N ARG A 4 10.61 1.29 -0.03
CA ARG A 4 9.63 1.89 -0.95
C ARG A 4 8.29 1.19 -0.71
N PHE A 5 7.52 1.65 0.27
CA PHE A 5 6.11 1.24 0.44
C PHE A 5 5.31 1.65 -0.80
N LEU A 6 5.29 0.77 -1.79
CA LEU A 6 4.41 0.76 -2.93
C LEU A 6 3.47 -0.40 -2.64
N VAL A 7 2.31 -0.09 -2.05
CA VAL A 7 1.16 -0.98 -2.10
C VAL A 7 0.71 -0.95 -3.56
N LEU A 8 1.36 -1.76 -4.39
CA LEU A 8 0.96 -1.95 -5.78
C LEU A 8 -0.31 -2.78 -5.78
N LEU A 9 -1.44 -2.08 -5.80
CA LEU A 9 -2.73 -2.63 -6.17
C LEU A 9 -2.70 -2.95 -7.67
N LEU A 10 -2.03 -4.04 -8.02
CA LEU A 10 -2.27 -4.72 -9.29
C LEU A 10 -3.56 -5.53 -9.13
N SER A 11 -4.68 -4.84 -9.21
CA SER A 11 -5.98 -5.46 -9.50
C SER A 11 -5.98 -5.88 -10.96
N ALA A 12 -5.43 -7.06 -11.25
CA ALA A 12 -5.68 -7.73 -12.51
C ALA A 12 -7.12 -8.26 -12.50
N ALA A 13 -8.00 -7.54 -13.19
CA ALA A 13 -9.27 -8.07 -13.65
C ALA A 13 -8.98 -9.15 -14.70
N LEU A 14 -9.13 -10.42 -14.32
CA LEU A 14 -9.48 -11.50 -15.23
C LEU A 14 -10.53 -12.36 -14.53
N CYS A 15 -11.79 -12.03 -14.78
CA CYS A 15 -12.86 -13.00 -14.73
C CYS A 15 -12.70 -13.98 -15.90
N CYS A 16 -13.33 -15.14 -15.77
CA CYS A 16 -13.39 -16.27 -16.70
C CYS A 16 -12.20 -17.23 -16.61
N PHE A 17 -12.23 -18.14 -15.63
CA PHE A 17 -12.21 -19.59 -15.86
C PHE A 17 -12.82 -20.28 -14.64
N ALA A 18 -13.91 -21.01 -14.86
CA ALA A 18 -14.60 -21.82 -13.87
C ALA A 18 -14.00 -23.24 -13.88
N GLN A 19 -13.33 -23.65 -12.81
CA GLN A 19 -13.21 -25.06 -12.40
C GLN A 19 -13.13 -25.14 -10.86
N PRO A 20 -13.89 -26.03 -10.21
CA PRO A 20 -13.80 -26.24 -8.77
C PRO A 20 -12.69 -27.26 -8.48
N PHE A 21 -11.58 -26.81 -7.88
CA PHE A 21 -10.58 -27.72 -7.30
C PHE A 21 -10.81 -27.78 -5.80
N GLN A 22 -11.46 -28.85 -5.33
CA GLN A 22 -11.52 -29.20 -3.91
C GLN A 22 -10.23 -29.93 -3.53
N GLY A 23 -9.40 -29.29 -2.72
CA GLY A 23 -8.16 -29.90 -2.22
C GLY A 23 -7.46 -29.03 -1.18
N GLY A 24 -7.66 -29.37 0.10
CA GLY A 24 -6.87 -28.89 1.23
C GLY A 24 -7.63 -28.01 2.20
N LYS A 25 -7.82 -28.50 3.44
CA LYS A 25 -8.17 -27.66 4.60
C LYS A 25 -7.10 -26.57 4.73
N ARG A 26 -7.37 -25.37 4.22
CA ARG A 26 -6.48 -24.22 4.40
C ARG A 26 -6.99 -23.42 5.59
N ALA A 27 -6.17 -23.40 6.63
CA ALA A 27 -6.36 -22.57 7.80
C ALA A 27 -6.50 -21.09 7.37
N GLN A 28 -7.50 -20.45 7.97
CA GLN A 28 -7.74 -19.01 8.09
C GLN A 28 -8.13 -18.23 6.83
N GLY A 29 -9.26 -17.54 6.93
CA GLY A 29 -9.83 -16.60 5.95
C GLY A 29 -9.01 -15.30 5.78
N GLN A 30 -7.71 -15.43 5.55
CA GLN A 30 -6.83 -14.32 5.17
C GLN A 30 -6.96 -14.10 3.66
N LYS A 31 -7.46 -12.92 3.27
CA LYS A 31 -7.66 -12.58 1.86
C LYS A 31 -6.30 -12.59 1.16
N ARG A 32 -6.17 -13.40 0.11
CA ARG A 32 -4.91 -13.51 -0.64
C ARG A 32 -4.60 -12.20 -1.36
N THR A 33 -3.39 -11.68 -1.18
CA THR A 33 -2.90 -10.56 -1.99
C THR A 33 -2.70 -10.98 -3.45
N ALA A 34 -2.51 -10.02 -4.34
CA ALA A 34 -2.17 -10.32 -5.74
C ALA A 34 -0.85 -11.11 -5.87
N VAL A 35 0.13 -10.82 -5.00
CA VAL A 35 1.41 -11.54 -4.98
C VAL A 35 1.26 -12.94 -4.39
N ASP A 36 0.41 -13.13 -3.38
CA ASP A 36 0.11 -14.49 -2.87
C ASP A 36 -0.56 -15.36 -3.94
N ARG A 37 -1.45 -14.77 -4.76
CA ARG A 37 -2.04 -15.45 -5.91
C ARG A 37 -0.98 -15.81 -6.95
N TRP A 38 -0.10 -14.87 -7.29
CA TRP A 38 1.02 -15.10 -8.21
C TRP A 38 1.92 -16.25 -7.73
N ASN A 39 2.32 -16.21 -6.46
CA ASN A 39 3.18 -17.23 -5.85
C ASN A 39 2.51 -18.61 -5.78
N GLY A 40 1.18 -18.68 -5.88
CA GLY A 40 0.44 -19.94 -5.98
C GLY A 40 0.22 -20.46 -7.41
N MET A 41 0.56 -19.69 -8.46
CA MET A 41 0.45 -20.12 -9.85
C MET A 41 1.54 -21.13 -10.23
N SER A 42 1.25 -22.03 -11.17
CA SER A 42 2.27 -22.90 -11.77
C SER A 42 3.28 -22.07 -12.60
N PRO A 43 4.49 -22.59 -12.85
CA PRO A 43 5.46 -21.94 -13.72
C PRO A 43 4.89 -21.59 -15.10
N GLU A 44 4.12 -22.51 -15.70
CA GLU A 44 3.50 -22.34 -17.02
C GLU A 44 2.43 -21.25 -17.02
N ASP A 45 1.59 -21.20 -15.96
CA ASP A 45 0.60 -20.14 -15.80
C ASP A 45 1.25 -18.75 -15.65
N ARG A 46 2.35 -18.67 -14.89
CA ARG A 46 3.11 -17.43 -14.74
C ARG A 46 3.68 -17.00 -16.08
N GLU A 47 4.27 -17.91 -16.83
CA GLU A 47 4.83 -17.60 -18.14
C GLU A 47 3.76 -17.09 -19.09
N ARG A 48 2.61 -17.79 -19.20
CA ARG A 48 1.46 -17.33 -19.98
C ARG A 48 0.98 -15.94 -19.56
N ALA A 49 0.92 -15.66 -18.27
CA ALA A 49 0.53 -14.35 -17.75
C ALA A 49 1.56 -13.26 -18.12
N LEU A 50 2.87 -13.55 -18.05
CA LEU A 50 3.93 -12.63 -18.45
C LEU A 50 3.95 -12.36 -19.95
N GLN A 51 3.70 -13.38 -20.78
CA GLN A 51 3.69 -13.28 -22.24
C GLN A 51 2.62 -12.29 -22.74
N ARG A 52 1.49 -12.17 -22.02
CA ARG A 52 0.41 -11.22 -22.31
C ARG A 52 0.73 -9.76 -21.94
N LEU A 53 1.85 -9.51 -21.26
CA LEU A 53 2.26 -8.17 -20.84
C LEU A 53 3.33 -7.59 -21.79
N PRO A 54 3.29 -6.28 -22.09
CA PRO A 54 4.40 -5.58 -22.72
C PRO A 54 5.72 -5.77 -21.95
N PRO A 55 6.88 -5.81 -22.62
CA PRO A 55 8.18 -6.12 -22.00
C PRO A 55 8.49 -5.29 -20.75
N GLU A 56 8.20 -3.99 -20.77
CA GLU A 56 8.44 -3.07 -19.66
C GLU A 56 7.55 -3.40 -18.47
N ARG A 57 6.28 -3.75 -18.72
CA ARG A 57 5.33 -4.15 -17.66
C ARG A 57 5.73 -5.50 -17.07
N ARG A 58 6.18 -6.43 -17.90
CA ARG A 58 6.71 -7.73 -17.48
C ARG A 58 7.89 -7.56 -16.52
N LYS A 59 8.90 -6.78 -16.92
CA LYS A 59 10.08 -6.50 -16.09
C LYS A 59 9.71 -5.85 -14.77
N ARG A 60 8.84 -4.84 -14.79
CA ARG A 60 8.35 -4.19 -13.56
C ARG A 60 7.64 -5.15 -12.63
N LEU A 61 6.78 -6.01 -13.16
CA LEU A 61 6.04 -7.01 -12.38
C LEU A 61 7.00 -8.01 -11.72
N GLN A 62 7.94 -8.57 -12.49
CA GLN A 62 8.95 -9.50 -11.98
C GLN A 62 9.77 -8.88 -10.85
N THR A 63 10.30 -7.66 -11.04
CA THR A 63 11.06 -6.96 -10.00
C THR A 63 10.23 -6.71 -8.74
N GLN A 64 8.94 -6.39 -8.87
CA GLN A 64 8.07 -6.15 -7.71
C GLN A 64 7.82 -7.43 -6.91
N ILE A 65 7.58 -8.54 -7.60
CA ILE A 65 7.34 -9.85 -6.99
C ILE A 65 8.60 -10.35 -6.32
N GLU A 66 9.74 -10.29 -6.99
CA GLU A 66 11.04 -10.65 -6.43
C GLU A 66 11.32 -9.85 -5.15
N ARG A 67 11.12 -8.53 -5.20
CA ARG A 67 11.29 -7.67 -4.02
C ARG A 67 10.36 -8.06 -2.88
N TYR A 68 9.12 -8.44 -3.16
CA TYR A 68 8.17 -8.89 -2.14
C TYR A 68 8.60 -10.23 -1.54
N ASN A 69 9.05 -11.17 -2.36
CA ASN A 69 9.49 -12.49 -1.92
C ASN A 69 10.77 -12.42 -1.08
N ASN A 70 11.64 -11.45 -1.37
CA ASN A 70 12.87 -11.21 -0.61
C ASN A 70 12.67 -10.36 0.67
N MET A 71 11.45 -9.88 0.96
CA MET A 71 11.16 -9.19 2.22
C MET A 71 11.12 -10.17 3.39
N PRO A 72 11.59 -9.76 4.60
CA PRO A 72 11.38 -10.53 5.82
C PRO A 72 9.89 -10.80 6.09
N ASP A 73 9.59 -11.94 6.71
CA ASP A 73 8.24 -12.38 7.03
C ASP A 73 7.43 -11.33 7.81
N GLU A 74 8.08 -10.63 8.74
CA GLU A 74 7.46 -9.55 9.50
C GLU A 74 7.01 -8.39 8.60
N GLU A 75 7.86 -7.98 7.66
CA GLU A 75 7.54 -6.91 6.70
C GLU A 75 6.41 -7.34 5.75
N ARG A 76 6.45 -8.59 5.27
CA ARG A 76 5.33 -9.15 4.47
C ARG A 76 4.03 -9.18 5.28
N GLY A 77 4.10 -9.53 6.56
CA GLY A 77 2.97 -9.52 7.49
C GLY A 77 2.39 -8.12 7.69
N ARG A 78 3.23 -7.09 7.89
CA ARG A 78 2.82 -5.69 7.96
C ARG A 78 2.10 -5.25 6.68
N LEU A 79 2.65 -5.57 5.51
CA LEU A 79 2.04 -5.25 4.22
C LEU A 79 0.68 -5.93 4.02
N ARG A 80 0.53 -7.20 4.44
CA ARG A 80 -0.75 -7.91 4.39
C ARG A 80 -1.81 -7.24 5.27
N ARG A 81 -1.46 -6.84 6.50
CA ARG A 81 -2.40 -6.12 7.38
C ARG A 81 -2.86 -4.78 6.78
N HIS A 82 -1.94 -4.01 6.20
CA HIS A 82 -2.29 -2.75 5.53
C HIS A 82 -3.21 -2.99 4.31
N TYR A 83 -2.94 -4.04 3.54
CA TYR A 83 -3.78 -4.42 2.41
C TYR A 83 -5.19 -4.82 2.85
N ASP A 84 -5.31 -5.65 3.89
CA ASP A 84 -6.60 -6.08 4.43
C ASP A 84 -7.42 -4.89 4.94
N GLN A 85 -6.78 -3.93 5.62
CA GLN A 85 -7.43 -2.71 6.07
C GLN A 85 -7.90 -1.86 4.88
N PHE A 86 -7.05 -1.68 3.87
CA PHE A 86 -7.40 -0.97 2.64
C PHE A 86 -8.63 -1.62 1.95
N GLN A 87 -8.65 -2.94 1.84
CA GLN A 87 -9.77 -3.66 1.23
C GLN A 87 -11.09 -3.56 2.01
N ARG A 88 -11.02 -3.29 3.32
CA ARG A 88 -12.21 -3.11 4.17
C ARG A 88 -12.75 -1.69 4.12
N MET A 89 -12.04 -0.74 3.52
CA MET A 89 -12.52 0.63 3.36
C MET A 89 -13.66 0.70 2.33
N PRO A 90 -14.62 1.62 2.50
CA PRO A 90 -15.57 1.99 1.45
C PRO A 90 -14.86 2.36 0.15
N PRO A 91 -15.45 2.08 -1.03
CA PRO A 91 -14.83 2.35 -2.34
C PRO A 91 -14.33 3.79 -2.52
N GLU A 92 -15.06 4.77 -1.98
CA GLU A 92 -14.72 6.19 -2.04
C GLU A 92 -13.46 6.49 -1.23
N LYS A 93 -13.35 5.89 -0.03
CA LYS A 93 -12.15 5.99 0.81
C LYS A 93 -10.96 5.29 0.16
N GLN A 94 -11.19 4.16 -0.53
CA GLN A 94 -10.14 3.49 -1.29
C GLN A 94 -9.64 4.36 -2.45
N ALA A 95 -10.55 5.03 -3.18
CA ALA A 95 -10.19 5.94 -4.26
C ALA A 95 -9.33 7.10 -3.72
N ARG A 96 -9.77 7.73 -2.63
CA ARG A 96 -9.03 8.78 -1.95
C ARG A 96 -7.65 8.34 -1.47
N ALA A 97 -7.56 7.14 -0.90
CA ALA A 97 -6.28 6.56 -0.49
C ALA A 97 -5.33 6.38 -1.68
N ARG A 98 -5.84 5.87 -2.81
CA ARG A 98 -5.04 5.69 -4.04
C ARG A 98 -4.48 7.02 -4.56
N GLU A 99 -5.29 8.08 -4.56
CA GLU A 99 -4.85 9.44 -4.92
C GLU A 99 -3.72 9.93 -4.01
N LEU A 100 -3.93 9.86 -2.68
CA LEU A 100 -2.95 10.33 -1.71
C LEU A 100 -1.64 9.54 -1.78
N PHE A 101 -1.71 8.23 -2.03
CA PHE A 101 -0.51 7.40 -2.21
C PHE A 101 0.23 7.73 -3.51
N LYS A 102 -0.49 8.12 -4.57
CA LYS A 102 0.13 8.60 -5.82
C LYS A 102 0.90 9.88 -5.57
N GLU A 103 0.26 10.90 -4.97
CA GLU A 103 0.91 12.17 -4.61
C GLU A 103 2.14 11.93 -3.72
N LEU A 104 2.01 11.06 -2.71
CA LEU A 104 3.13 10.72 -1.84
C LEU A 104 4.27 10.06 -2.62
N SER A 105 3.97 9.22 -3.62
CA SER A 105 4.97 8.50 -4.41
C SER A 105 5.81 9.38 -5.32
N GLU A 106 5.32 10.57 -5.66
CA GLU A 106 6.02 11.60 -6.43
C GLU A 106 7.10 12.29 -5.58
N LEU A 107 6.99 12.23 -4.25
CA LEU A 107 8.00 12.77 -3.33
C LEU A 107 9.24 11.87 -3.21
N SER A 108 10.38 12.50 -2.91
CA SER A 108 11.62 11.80 -2.60
C SER A 108 11.42 10.81 -1.42
N PRO A 109 12.15 9.68 -1.39
CA PRO A 109 12.04 8.71 -0.31
C PRO A 109 12.22 9.31 1.09
N GLU A 110 13.13 10.27 1.22
CA GLU A 110 13.43 10.99 2.45
C GLU A 110 12.25 11.87 2.85
N ARG A 111 11.69 12.63 1.91
CA ARG A 111 10.54 13.50 2.21
C ARG A 111 9.30 12.71 2.57
N ARG A 112 9.04 11.59 1.89
CA ARG A 112 7.98 10.65 2.28
C ARG A 112 8.10 10.18 3.73
N ARG A 113 9.31 9.84 4.19
CA ARG A 113 9.54 9.42 5.58
C ARG A 113 9.21 10.54 6.56
N THR A 114 9.59 11.77 6.25
CA THR A 114 9.28 12.94 7.08
C THR A 114 7.77 13.14 7.22
N LEU A 115 7.04 13.12 6.10
CA LEU A 115 5.58 13.29 6.12
C LEU A 115 4.86 12.16 6.87
N ARG A 116 5.34 10.91 6.73
CA ARG A 116 4.78 9.76 7.46
C ARG A 116 4.92 9.91 8.97
N ARG A 117 6.13 10.21 9.45
CA ARG A 117 6.37 10.43 10.88
C ARG A 117 5.50 11.55 11.45
N GLU A 118 5.37 12.66 10.72
CA GLU A 118 4.51 13.75 11.13
C GLU A 118 3.03 13.33 11.17
N THR A 119 2.58 12.56 10.17
CA THR A 119 1.21 12.04 10.12
C THR A 119 0.93 11.07 11.27
N GLU A 120 1.87 10.19 11.60
CA GLU A 120 1.80 9.26 12.74
C GLU A 120 1.71 10.04 14.06
N ALA A 121 2.57 11.04 14.26
CA ALA A 121 2.54 11.90 15.44
C ALA A 121 1.19 12.62 15.58
N LEU A 122 0.66 13.17 14.48
CA LEU A 122 -0.64 13.84 14.47
C LEU A 122 -1.79 12.89 14.84
N ARG A 123 -1.75 11.63 14.40
CA ARG A 123 -2.80 10.64 14.72
C ARG A 123 -2.84 10.27 16.20
N ALA A 124 -1.72 10.40 16.90
CA ALA A 124 -1.66 10.19 18.35
C ALA A 124 -2.25 11.37 19.16
N LEU A 125 -2.44 12.53 18.53
CA LEU A 125 -2.98 13.73 19.18
C LEU A 125 -4.52 13.77 19.13
N SER A 126 -5.10 14.40 20.15
CA SER A 126 -6.52 14.81 20.13
C SER A 126 -6.79 15.76 18.97
N GLU A 127 -8.06 15.98 18.63
CA GLU A 127 -8.42 16.93 17.57
C GLU A 127 -7.90 18.35 17.86
N SER A 128 -8.05 18.83 19.10
CA SER A 128 -7.49 20.11 19.54
C SER A 128 -5.96 20.13 19.41
N GLY A 129 -5.27 19.06 19.81
CA GLY A 129 -3.81 18.94 19.65
C GLY A 129 -3.36 18.94 18.20
N ARG A 130 -4.10 18.28 17.30
CA ARG A 130 -3.85 18.32 15.85
C ARG A 130 -4.00 19.73 15.29
N ASN A 131 -5.04 20.46 15.70
CA ASN A 131 -5.27 21.84 15.27
C ASN A 131 -4.15 22.76 15.75
N ALA A 132 -3.77 22.67 17.03
CA ALA A 132 -2.64 23.42 17.57
C ALA A 132 -1.32 23.11 16.84
N ARG A 133 -1.09 21.85 16.48
CA ARG A 133 0.09 21.46 15.69
C ARG A 133 0.09 22.10 14.31
N PHE A 134 -1.04 22.09 13.60
CA PHE A 134 -1.15 22.73 12.28
C PHE A 134 -0.97 24.25 12.33
N GLU A 135 -1.39 24.90 13.41
CA GLU A 135 -1.23 26.35 13.57
C GLU A 135 0.17 26.78 14.02
N SER A 136 0.99 25.85 14.50
CA SER A 136 2.32 26.18 15.02
C SER A 136 3.28 26.70 13.93
N GLU A 137 4.06 27.72 14.28
CA GLU A 137 5.10 28.28 13.39
C GLU A 137 6.11 27.21 12.94
N SER A 138 6.49 26.30 13.83
CA SER A 138 7.39 25.19 13.50
C SER A 138 6.82 24.23 12.44
N PHE A 139 5.49 24.12 12.33
CA PHE A 139 4.86 23.30 11.30
C PHE A 139 4.81 24.05 9.97
N LYS A 140 4.35 25.31 9.99
CA LYS A 140 4.26 26.19 8.81
C LYS A 140 5.62 26.43 8.15
N THR A 141 6.68 26.54 8.93
CA THR A 141 8.06 26.72 8.42
C THR A 141 8.70 25.43 7.89
N ARG A 142 8.37 24.27 8.46
CA ARG A 142 8.97 22.97 8.08
C ARG A 142 8.31 22.31 6.87
N PHE A 143 7.04 22.60 6.62
CA PHE A 143 6.23 21.97 5.58
C PHE A 143 5.67 23.04 4.64
N SER A 144 5.90 22.86 3.34
CA SER A 144 5.32 23.74 2.33
C SER A 144 3.79 23.59 2.26
N GLU A 145 3.08 24.60 1.76
CA GLU A 145 1.61 24.58 1.62
C GLU A 145 1.05 23.28 0.99
N PRO A 146 1.61 22.74 -0.11
CA PRO A 146 1.18 21.45 -0.66
C PRO A 146 1.34 20.29 0.33
N GLU A 147 2.43 20.27 1.10
CA GLU A 147 2.73 19.22 2.06
C GLU A 147 1.84 19.32 3.30
N GLN A 148 1.54 20.53 3.77
CA GLN A 148 0.60 20.75 4.86
C GLN A 148 -0.79 20.19 4.50
N LYS A 149 -1.29 20.50 3.28
CA LYS A 149 -2.54 19.95 2.76
C LYS A 149 -2.49 18.43 2.61
N LEU A 150 -1.36 17.88 2.18
CA LEU A 150 -1.16 16.43 2.08
C LEU A 150 -1.18 15.76 3.46
N ILE A 151 -0.44 16.28 4.44
CA ILE A 151 -0.40 15.78 5.82
C ILE A 151 -1.79 15.81 6.45
N ARG A 152 -2.54 16.91 6.29
CA ARG A 152 -3.92 17.01 6.78
C ARG A 152 -4.82 15.92 6.19
N ARG A 153 -4.74 15.69 4.87
CA ARG A 153 -5.51 14.64 4.20
C ARG A 153 -5.07 13.23 4.61
N LEU A 154 -3.77 12.99 4.79
CA LEU A 154 -3.21 11.72 5.25
C LEU A 154 -3.60 11.40 6.70
N GLY A 155 -3.60 12.39 7.59
CA GLY A 155 -4.00 12.24 8.99
C GLY A 155 -5.46 11.80 9.12
N ASN A 156 -6.33 12.32 8.25
CA ASN A 156 -7.76 11.99 8.22
C ASN A 156 -8.06 10.67 7.48
N LEU A 157 -7.07 10.07 6.82
CA LEU A 157 -7.23 8.78 6.17
C LEU A 157 -7.13 7.69 7.24
N ALA A 158 -8.26 7.01 7.52
CA ALA A 158 -8.39 5.95 8.52
C ALA A 158 -7.71 4.62 8.11
N ILE A 159 -6.46 4.69 7.65
CA ILE A 159 -5.55 3.53 7.54
C ILE A 159 -4.71 3.55 8.81
N SER A 160 -5.26 3.08 9.92
CA SER A 160 -4.53 2.94 11.18
C SER A 160 -3.36 1.97 10.97
N GLU A 161 -2.12 2.41 11.21
CA GLU A 161 -1.02 1.45 11.33
C GLU A 161 -1.27 0.60 12.59
N PRO A 162 -1.19 -0.74 12.52
CA PRO A 162 -1.20 -1.55 13.74
C PRO A 162 0.04 -1.20 14.55
N GLN A 163 -0.17 -0.81 15.81
CA GLN A 163 0.86 -0.69 16.84
C GLN A 163 1.64 -2.00 16.95
#